data_AF-A0A1W9XDP9-F1
#
_entry.id   AF-A0A1W9XDP9-F1
#
_cell.length_a   1.000
_cell.length_b   1.000
_cell.length_c   1.000
_cell.angle_alpha   90.00
_cell.angle_beta   90.00
_cell.angle_gamma   90.00
#
_symmetry.space_group_name_H-M   'P 1'
#
loop_
_entity.id
_entity.type
_entity.pdbx_description
1 polymer ?
#
loop_
_entity_poly.entity_id
_entity_poly.type
_entity_poly.pdbx_seq_one_letter_code
_entity_poly.pdbx_strand_id
1 'polypeptide(L)'
;MIAEERHTETEEIRIETDVLVIGGGFTGVKAAAEIADLGYKVTLAEKDANVGTLREPRSLLGLDEEAYRGLQDTVYQVNKGGKVEVMTGTGLAGVEGVSGDFSVKLSAGDAVTERKFGSIVVANDFVASPLNGKYNLELSDTVLSQKQLEILLADNKAQLKDKTIAFLVGLGQEGNPVVMERVFQSVLAVQDQGCAVYVYTGDLKVAGDGLDRLYKEGRDQGASYFKLMEIPEVSPDGQQITFHDPVLRRDVEVTPDLVVVEEEILADEANAELAEMLRIDLGGAGFLQSDNVHFFPVRSNREGIFLAGASRDVQSLSIALADAGNVALEVANFLGDGTKIVPTDKAVVDPRKCVICLTCYRCCPHGAIYWEDNRAVISPVACQGCGICASECPQDAIQIGAFKDDAIKTQIGEALADPDGNPRIVAFCCENSAFEAGQMAEEFKMQLPAGFRKIKVPCAGKVDLDYIMTALADGADGVLVMACHTGNCKSERGNIYAGWRVEDAHRMMEEAGFDKSRLVFATIAANMGSEFVRIVTDMEKNINK
;
A
#
# COMPACT_ATOMS: atom_id res chain seq x y z
N MET A 1 -20.32 16.01 -24.23
CA MET A 1 -19.56 14.78 -23.98
C MET A 1 -20.56 13.67 -23.73
N ILE A 2 -20.95 12.96 -24.78
CA ILE A 2 -21.62 11.67 -24.65
C ILE A 2 -20.44 10.70 -24.65
N ALA A 3 -20.12 10.12 -23.50
CA ALA A 3 -19.30 8.93 -23.50
C ALA A 3 -20.04 7.93 -24.40
N GLU A 4 -19.41 7.40 -25.44
CA GLU A 4 -19.94 6.21 -26.09
C GLU A 4 -20.01 5.14 -25.00
N GLU A 5 -21.20 4.98 -24.42
CA GLU A 5 -21.54 3.88 -23.53
C GLU A 5 -21.31 2.61 -24.36
N ARG A 6 -20.14 1.99 -24.14
CA ARG A 6 -19.92 0.63 -24.63
C ARG A 6 -20.96 -0.22 -23.91
N HIS A 7 -21.96 -0.68 -24.65
CA HIS A 7 -22.80 -1.79 -24.22
C HIS A 7 -21.93 -3.05 -24.20
N THR A 8 -21.07 -3.16 -23.19
CA THR A 8 -20.43 -4.42 -22.87
C THR A 8 -21.49 -5.32 -22.28
N GLU A 9 -21.62 -6.54 -22.80
CA GLU A 9 -22.46 -7.55 -22.17
C GLU A 9 -21.98 -7.75 -20.73
N THR A 10 -22.93 -7.89 -19.80
CA THR A 10 -22.63 -8.10 -18.39
C THR A 10 -23.25 -9.42 -17.94
N GLU A 11 -22.62 -10.04 -16.96
CA GLU A 11 -23.15 -11.23 -16.31
C GLU A 11 -23.31 -11.00 -14.81
N GLU A 12 -24.28 -11.70 -14.23
CA GLU A 12 -24.56 -11.69 -12.80
C GLU A 12 -23.85 -12.87 -12.13
N ILE A 13 -23.02 -12.58 -11.12
CA ILE A 13 -22.27 -13.57 -10.36
C ILE A 13 -22.61 -13.46 -8.88
N ARG A 14 -22.86 -14.61 -8.25
CA ARG A 14 -23.04 -14.71 -6.80
C ARG A 14 -21.69 -14.84 -6.12
N ILE A 15 -21.49 -14.05 -5.08
CA ILE A 15 -20.29 -14.08 -4.23
C ILE A 15 -20.69 -14.34 -2.78
N GLU A 16 -19.74 -14.85 -2.00
CA GLU A 16 -19.87 -14.96 -0.56
C GLU A 16 -19.98 -13.56 0.08
N THR A 17 -20.71 -13.45 1.19
CA THR A 17 -20.90 -12.17 1.91
C THR A 17 -20.36 -12.19 3.34
N ASP A 18 -19.89 -13.33 3.82
CA ASP A 18 -19.24 -13.45 5.12
C ASP A 18 -17.83 -12.81 5.06
N VAL A 19 -17.43 -12.15 6.14
CA VAL A 19 -16.19 -11.37 6.20
C VAL A 19 -15.26 -11.94 7.27
N LEU A 20 -13.99 -12.11 6.93
CA LEU A 20 -12.94 -12.43 7.89
C LEU A 20 -12.21 -11.15 8.31
N VAL A 21 -12.04 -10.95 9.62
CA VAL A 21 -11.17 -9.91 10.19
C VAL A 21 -10.03 -10.61 10.92
N ILE A 22 -8.79 -10.28 10.56
CA ILE A 22 -7.56 -10.81 11.14
C ILE A 22 -6.95 -9.73 12.02
N GLY A 23 -6.72 -10.06 13.30
CA GLY A 23 -6.24 -9.13 14.30
C GLY A 23 -7.39 -8.60 15.16
N GLY A 24 -7.36 -8.93 16.44
CA GLY A 24 -8.35 -8.61 17.45
C GLY A 24 -7.97 -7.43 18.33
N GLY A 25 -7.06 -6.56 17.91
CA GLY A 25 -6.81 -5.25 18.54
C GLY A 25 -8.03 -4.32 18.43
N PHE A 26 -7.93 -3.09 18.95
CA PHE A 26 -9.07 -2.15 18.92
C PHE A 26 -9.54 -1.83 17.50
N THR A 27 -8.62 -1.69 16.55
CA THR A 27 -8.97 -1.45 15.15
C THR A 27 -9.74 -2.62 14.54
N GLY A 28 -9.28 -3.85 14.75
CA GLY A 28 -9.95 -5.04 14.23
C GLY A 28 -11.32 -5.28 14.86
N VAL A 29 -11.45 -5.09 16.19
CA VAL A 29 -12.74 -5.14 16.89
C VAL A 29 -13.69 -4.08 16.36
N LYS A 30 -13.21 -2.85 16.16
CA LYS A 30 -14.02 -1.75 15.62
C LYS A 30 -14.48 -2.04 14.19
N ALA A 31 -13.59 -2.52 13.33
CA ALA A 31 -13.92 -2.90 11.96
C ALA A 31 -14.96 -4.03 11.93
N ALA A 32 -14.77 -5.07 12.75
CA ALA A 32 -15.71 -6.17 12.85
C ALA A 32 -17.11 -5.71 13.30
N ALA A 33 -17.18 -4.81 14.28
CA ALA A 33 -18.45 -4.25 14.75
C ALA A 33 -19.15 -3.44 13.65
N GLU A 34 -18.45 -2.54 12.98
CA GLU A 34 -19.05 -1.67 11.95
C GLU A 34 -19.48 -2.45 10.70
N ILE A 35 -18.70 -3.45 10.28
CA ILE A 35 -19.10 -4.37 9.20
C ILE A 35 -20.37 -5.15 9.59
N ALA A 36 -20.44 -5.63 10.83
CA ALA A 36 -21.62 -6.35 11.33
C ALA A 36 -22.87 -5.45 11.43
N ASP A 37 -22.70 -4.19 11.81
CA ASP A 37 -23.78 -3.20 11.86
C ASP A 37 -24.39 -2.96 10.48
N LEU A 38 -23.59 -3.03 9.41
CA LEU A 38 -24.04 -2.97 8.02
C LEU A 38 -24.78 -4.23 7.54
N GLY A 39 -24.79 -5.30 8.34
CA GLY A 39 -25.59 -6.50 8.06
C GLY A 39 -24.80 -7.76 7.68
N TYR A 40 -23.48 -7.65 7.53
CA TYR A 40 -22.65 -8.79 7.16
C TYR A 40 -22.35 -9.69 8.36
N LYS A 41 -22.10 -10.98 8.11
CA LYS A 41 -21.58 -11.88 9.14
C LYS A 41 -20.06 -11.73 9.18
N VAL A 42 -19.51 -11.68 10.39
CA VAL A 42 -18.08 -11.44 10.59
C VAL A 42 -17.49 -12.56 11.43
N THR A 43 -16.37 -13.11 10.98
CA THR A 43 -15.48 -13.92 11.83
C THR A 43 -14.26 -13.07 12.17
N LEU A 44 -14.02 -12.85 13.46
CA LEU A 44 -12.83 -12.16 13.98
C LEU A 44 -11.84 -13.20 14.52
N ALA A 45 -10.70 -13.36 13.86
CA ALA A 45 -9.62 -14.26 14.26
C ALA A 45 -8.50 -13.48 14.98
N GLU A 46 -8.18 -13.91 16.20
CA GLU A 46 -7.10 -13.35 17.04
C GLU A 46 -6.16 -14.46 17.50
N LYS A 47 -4.86 -14.26 17.31
CA LYS A 47 -3.80 -15.21 17.71
C LYS A 47 -3.67 -15.32 19.23
N ASP A 48 -3.93 -14.24 19.93
CA ASP A 48 -3.86 -14.15 21.38
C ASP A 48 -5.14 -14.69 22.05
N ALA A 49 -5.07 -14.85 23.38
CA ALA A 49 -6.18 -15.39 24.17
C ALA A 49 -7.37 -14.42 24.30
N ASN A 50 -7.17 -13.12 24.04
CA ASN A 50 -8.15 -12.07 24.28
C ASN A 50 -8.12 -11.04 23.14
N VAL A 51 -9.31 -10.55 22.78
CA VAL A 51 -9.48 -9.41 21.87
C VAL A 51 -9.58 -8.09 22.65
N GLY A 52 -9.33 -6.97 21.98
CA GLY A 52 -9.38 -5.63 22.54
C GLY A 52 -8.31 -5.37 23.60
N THR A 53 -7.21 -6.14 23.56
CA THR A 53 -6.12 -5.97 24.51
C THR A 53 -5.17 -4.88 24.06
N LEU A 54 -4.79 -4.03 25.02
CA LEU A 54 -3.72 -3.07 24.85
C LEU A 54 -2.38 -3.80 24.90
N ARG A 55 -1.73 -3.99 23.76
CA ARG A 55 -0.31 -4.40 23.72
C ARG A 55 0.63 -3.27 24.15
N GLU A 56 0.15 -2.05 23.99
CA GLU A 56 0.91 -0.82 24.21
C GLU A 56 0.21 0.13 25.20
N PRO A 57 0.96 1.02 25.89
CA PRO A 57 0.39 1.94 26.86
C PRO A 57 -0.70 2.83 26.25
N ARG A 58 -1.68 3.25 27.08
CA ARG A 58 -2.80 4.10 26.63
C ARG A 58 -2.33 5.43 26.01
N SER A 59 -1.22 5.98 26.51
CA SER A 59 -0.58 7.18 25.97
C SER A 59 -0.14 7.00 24.52
N LEU A 60 0.41 5.83 24.16
CA LEU A 60 0.79 5.54 22.77
C LEU A 60 -0.39 5.57 21.79
N LEU A 61 -1.60 5.33 22.30
CA LEU A 61 -2.81 5.33 21.49
C LEU A 61 -3.57 6.66 21.54
N GLY A 62 -3.09 7.65 22.30
CA GLY A 62 -3.76 8.94 22.46
C GLY A 62 -5.18 8.81 23.06
N LEU A 63 -5.42 7.77 23.87
CA LEU A 63 -6.75 7.46 24.40
C LEU A 63 -7.00 8.17 25.73
N ASP A 64 -8.01 9.02 25.77
CA ASP A 64 -8.61 9.45 27.03
C ASP A 64 -9.50 8.34 27.64
N GLU A 65 -9.92 8.55 28.89
CA GLU A 65 -10.73 7.57 29.63
C GLU A 65 -12.12 7.34 29.00
N GLU A 66 -12.70 8.33 28.33
CA GLU A 66 -14.02 8.19 27.71
C GLU A 66 -13.93 7.37 26.42
N ALA A 67 -12.97 7.70 25.55
CA ALA A 67 -12.65 6.96 24.35
C ALA A 67 -12.28 5.51 24.66
N TYR A 68 -11.44 5.29 25.67
CA TYR A 68 -11.07 3.94 26.10
C TYR A 68 -12.29 3.14 26.57
N ARG A 69 -13.18 3.73 27.38
CA ARG A 69 -14.43 3.06 27.79
C ARG A 69 -15.33 2.73 26.61
N GLY A 70 -15.49 3.65 25.65
CA GLY A 70 -16.28 3.39 24.44
C GLY A 70 -15.73 2.22 23.61
N LEU A 71 -14.40 2.09 23.52
CA LEU A 71 -13.76 0.94 22.89
C LEU A 71 -13.98 -0.35 23.68
N GLN A 72 -13.88 -0.31 25.02
CA GLN A 72 -14.18 -1.46 25.86
C GLN A 72 -15.65 -1.91 25.74
N ASP A 73 -16.59 -0.97 25.64
CA ASP A 73 -18.00 -1.26 25.39
C ASP A 73 -18.18 -1.97 24.04
N THR A 74 -17.46 -1.52 23.00
CA THR A 74 -17.46 -2.16 21.68
C THR A 74 -16.92 -3.59 21.77
N VAL A 75 -15.79 -3.80 22.45
CA VAL A 75 -15.22 -5.14 22.72
C VAL A 75 -16.24 -6.02 23.44
N TYR A 76 -16.92 -5.49 24.44
CA TYR A 76 -17.95 -6.21 25.17
C TYR A 76 -19.12 -6.61 24.26
N GLN A 77 -19.62 -5.72 23.39
CA GLN A 77 -20.70 -6.07 22.45
C GLN A 77 -20.27 -7.15 21.46
N VAL A 78 -19.06 -7.05 20.91
CA VAL A 78 -18.50 -8.05 20.00
C VAL A 78 -18.39 -9.42 20.67
N ASN A 79 -17.89 -9.46 21.91
CA ASN A 79 -17.77 -10.71 22.69
C ASN A 79 -19.12 -11.29 23.15
N LYS A 80 -20.15 -10.45 23.32
CA LYS A 80 -21.49 -10.92 23.70
C LYS A 80 -22.14 -11.76 22.59
N GLY A 81 -21.62 -11.69 21.37
CA GLY A 81 -22.03 -12.51 20.23
C GLY A 81 -23.23 -11.93 19.48
N GLY A 82 -23.55 -12.56 18.35
CA GLY A 82 -24.59 -12.12 17.43
C GLY A 82 -24.13 -12.29 15.99
N LYS A 83 -23.76 -11.17 15.36
CA LYS A 83 -23.25 -11.14 13.97
C LYS A 83 -21.73 -11.28 13.85
N VAL A 84 -21.00 -11.12 14.95
CA VAL A 84 -19.55 -11.34 15.02
C VAL A 84 -19.29 -12.63 15.79
N GLU A 85 -18.61 -13.58 15.14
CA GLU A 85 -18.02 -14.76 15.76
C GLU A 85 -16.56 -14.45 16.10
N VAL A 86 -16.21 -14.55 17.38
CA VAL A 86 -14.83 -14.30 17.84
C VAL A 86 -14.11 -15.63 18.04
N MET A 87 -12.95 -15.78 17.39
CA MET A 87 -12.07 -16.95 17.47
C MET A 87 -10.70 -16.52 18.02
N THR A 88 -10.47 -16.72 19.31
CA THR A 88 -9.17 -16.46 19.96
C THR A 88 -8.25 -17.68 19.85
N GLY A 89 -6.94 -17.50 20.08
CA GLY A 89 -5.95 -18.56 19.86
C GLY A 89 -5.91 -19.08 18.42
N THR A 90 -6.40 -18.27 17.46
CA THR A 90 -6.65 -18.68 16.08
C THR A 90 -5.83 -17.81 15.13
N GLY A 91 -4.97 -18.46 14.35
CA GLY A 91 -4.16 -17.84 13.30
C GLY A 91 -4.65 -18.20 11.90
N LEU A 92 -4.04 -17.55 10.90
CA LEU A 92 -4.23 -17.89 9.49
C LEU A 92 -3.21 -18.94 9.07
N ALA A 93 -3.65 -20.06 8.50
CA ALA A 93 -2.79 -21.14 8.01
C ALA A 93 -2.71 -21.23 6.47
N GLY A 94 -3.62 -20.56 5.76
CA GLY A 94 -3.57 -20.48 4.31
C GLY A 94 -4.83 -19.86 3.72
N VAL A 95 -4.69 -19.26 2.53
CA VAL A 95 -5.80 -18.67 1.78
C VAL A 95 -5.70 -19.10 0.32
N GLU A 96 -6.81 -19.59 -0.19
CA GLU A 96 -7.00 -19.92 -1.61
C GLU A 96 -8.21 -19.15 -2.15
N GLY A 97 -8.36 -19.12 -3.47
CA GLY A 97 -9.48 -18.46 -4.12
C GLY A 97 -9.24 -17.00 -4.52
N VAL A 98 -10.34 -16.30 -4.79
CA VAL A 98 -10.38 -15.00 -5.48
C VAL A 98 -11.37 -14.06 -4.80
N SER A 99 -11.37 -12.79 -5.21
CA SER A 99 -12.31 -11.76 -4.74
C SER A 99 -13.76 -12.28 -4.76
N GLY A 100 -14.40 -12.33 -3.59
CA GLY A 100 -15.77 -12.83 -3.43
C GLY A 100 -15.92 -14.34 -3.21
N ASP A 101 -14.85 -15.13 -3.29
CA ASP A 101 -14.85 -16.58 -3.03
C ASP A 101 -13.47 -17.02 -2.50
N PHE A 102 -13.14 -16.57 -1.29
CA PHE A 102 -11.92 -16.97 -0.59
C PHE A 102 -12.18 -18.23 0.24
N SER A 103 -11.33 -19.24 0.10
CA SER A 103 -11.28 -20.39 1.02
C SER A 103 -10.13 -20.18 2.00
N VAL A 104 -10.45 -20.04 3.27
CA VAL A 104 -9.51 -19.65 4.32
C VAL A 104 -9.36 -20.80 5.32
N LYS A 105 -8.12 -21.21 5.54
CA LYS A 105 -7.73 -22.21 6.54
C LYS A 105 -7.31 -21.47 7.82
N LEU A 106 -8.07 -21.66 8.89
CA LEU A 106 -7.83 -21.09 10.21
C LEU A 106 -7.28 -22.17 11.14
N SER A 107 -6.18 -21.88 11.83
CA SER A 107 -5.51 -22.80 12.75
C SER A 107 -5.71 -22.39 14.21
N ALA A 108 -6.19 -23.32 15.03
CA ALA A 108 -6.27 -23.18 16.50
C ALA A 108 -5.49 -24.34 17.15
N GLY A 109 -4.23 -24.08 17.52
CA GLY A 109 -3.29 -25.16 17.86
C GLY A 109 -3.05 -26.10 16.67
N ASP A 110 -3.21 -27.40 16.89
CA ASP A 110 -3.06 -28.41 15.82
C ASP A 110 -4.31 -28.57 14.93
N ALA A 111 -5.44 -27.96 15.31
CA ALA A 111 -6.68 -28.07 14.56
C ALA A 111 -6.73 -27.02 13.45
N VAL A 112 -7.00 -27.44 12.21
CA VAL A 112 -7.23 -26.56 11.06
C VAL A 112 -8.66 -26.70 10.59
N THR A 113 -9.36 -25.57 10.43
CA THR A 113 -10.71 -25.49 9.89
C THR A 113 -10.72 -24.65 8.63
N GLU A 114 -11.49 -25.07 7.62
CA GLU A 114 -11.63 -24.33 6.36
C GLU A 114 -13.00 -23.67 6.30
N ARG A 115 -13.04 -22.39 5.92
CA ARG A 115 -14.25 -21.58 5.81
C ARG A 115 -14.20 -20.68 4.59
N LYS A 116 -15.37 -20.34 4.04
CA LYS A 116 -15.50 -19.45 2.90
C LYS A 116 -15.81 -18.02 3.33
N PHE A 117 -15.22 -17.05 2.64
CA PHE A 117 -15.42 -15.63 2.87
C PHE A 117 -15.48 -14.87 1.55
N GLY A 118 -16.31 -13.82 1.51
CA GLY A 118 -16.34 -12.89 0.38
C GLY A 118 -15.22 -11.86 0.45
N SER A 119 -14.82 -11.51 1.67
CA SER A 119 -13.85 -10.45 1.93
C SER A 119 -12.98 -10.78 3.15
N ILE A 120 -11.76 -10.24 3.15
CA ILE A 120 -10.78 -10.35 4.24
C ILE A 120 -10.33 -8.94 4.65
N VAL A 121 -10.19 -8.70 5.95
CA VAL A 121 -9.67 -7.46 6.54
C VAL A 121 -8.47 -7.82 7.40
N VAL A 122 -7.34 -7.12 7.23
CA VAL A 122 -6.15 -7.27 8.07
C VAL A 122 -5.97 -6.03 8.94
N ALA A 123 -6.02 -6.22 10.25
CA ALA A 123 -6.02 -5.16 11.26
C ALA A 123 -5.08 -5.49 12.43
N ASN A 124 -3.89 -6.06 12.11
CA ASN A 124 -2.85 -6.28 13.10
C ASN A 124 -2.31 -4.95 13.66
N ASP A 125 -1.93 -4.97 14.93
CA ASP A 125 -1.24 -3.86 15.58
C ASP A 125 0.23 -3.77 15.15
N PHE A 126 0.85 -2.60 15.34
CA PHE A 126 2.30 -2.45 15.18
C PHE A 126 3.05 -3.00 16.40
N VAL A 127 4.37 -3.07 16.29
CA VAL A 127 5.29 -3.38 17.39
C VAL A 127 6.15 -2.15 17.68
N ALA A 128 6.36 -1.81 18.94
CA ALA A 128 7.30 -0.77 19.36
C ALA A 128 8.60 -1.40 19.90
N SER A 129 9.74 -0.85 19.52
CA SER A 129 11.06 -1.32 19.96
C SER A 129 11.94 -0.16 20.47
N PRO A 130 12.61 -0.28 21.64
CA PRO A 130 13.54 0.73 22.15
C PRO A 130 14.74 0.99 21.25
N LEU A 131 15.10 2.26 21.07
CA LEU A 131 16.27 2.67 20.29
C LEU A 131 17.54 2.91 21.12
N ASN A 132 17.61 2.42 22.37
CA ASN A 132 18.78 2.60 23.25
C ASN A 132 20.10 2.19 22.58
N GLY A 133 20.10 1.14 21.75
CA GLY A 133 21.29 0.71 21.01
C GLY A 133 21.83 1.76 20.03
N LYS A 134 20.98 2.60 19.42
CA LYS A 134 21.41 3.71 18.56
C LYS A 134 22.15 4.80 19.33
N TYR A 135 21.86 4.90 20.62
CA TYR A 135 22.50 5.82 21.56
C TYR A 135 23.68 5.18 22.31
N ASN A 136 24.05 3.93 22.00
CA ASN A 136 25.05 3.13 22.74
C ASN A 136 24.72 2.97 24.24
N LEU A 137 23.43 2.86 24.58
CA LEU A 137 22.95 2.72 25.95
C LEU A 137 22.34 1.34 26.19
N GLU A 138 22.42 0.87 27.43
CA GLU A 138 21.67 -0.29 27.93
C GLU A 138 20.52 0.19 28.82
N LEU A 139 19.36 -0.46 28.71
CA LEU A 139 18.22 -0.15 29.58
C LEU A 139 18.55 -0.54 31.03
N SER A 140 18.23 0.33 31.97
CA SER A 140 18.57 0.20 33.39
C SER A 140 17.61 1.03 34.26
N ASP A 141 17.87 1.14 35.56
CA ASP A 141 17.06 1.97 36.46
C ASP A 141 17.16 3.47 36.16
N THR A 142 18.22 3.90 35.46
CA THR A 142 18.48 5.30 35.08
C THR A 142 18.29 5.56 33.58
N VAL A 143 18.19 4.51 32.77
CA VAL A 143 17.96 4.59 31.31
C VAL A 143 16.72 3.79 30.96
N LEU A 144 15.64 4.49 30.62
CA LEU A 144 14.33 3.90 30.34
C LEU A 144 14.00 4.02 28.85
N SER A 145 13.25 3.06 28.32
CA SER A 145 12.52 3.27 27.07
C SER A 145 11.29 4.14 27.31
N GLN A 146 10.78 4.74 26.23
CA GLN A 146 9.52 5.49 26.26
C GLN A 146 8.38 4.68 26.90
N LYS A 147 8.21 3.39 26.56
CA LYS A 147 7.21 2.49 27.16
C LYS A 147 7.45 2.28 28.67
N GLN A 148 8.69 2.13 29.11
CA GLN A 148 9.00 1.95 30.53
C GLN A 148 8.66 3.20 31.35
N LEU A 149 8.91 4.40 30.81
CA LEU A 149 8.48 5.65 31.45
C LEU A 149 6.95 5.73 31.55
N GLU A 150 6.23 5.39 30.48
CA GLU A 150 4.76 5.44 30.44
C GLU A 150 4.13 4.48 31.48
N ILE A 151 4.69 3.28 31.63
CA ILE A 151 4.29 2.32 32.69
C ILE A 151 4.55 2.93 34.07
N LEU A 152 5.72 3.54 34.27
CA LEU A 152 6.06 4.16 35.56
C LEU A 152 5.13 5.35 35.89
N LEU A 153 4.75 6.16 34.90
CA LEU A 153 3.77 7.24 35.05
C LEU A 153 2.38 6.72 35.42
N ALA A 154 1.97 5.58 34.86
CA ALA A 154 0.68 4.95 35.16
C ALA A 154 0.65 4.33 36.57
N ASP A 155 1.69 3.57 36.92
CA ASP A 155 1.66 2.70 38.11
C ASP A 155 2.34 3.32 39.33
N ASN A 156 3.35 4.18 39.14
CA ASN A 156 4.19 4.67 40.23
C ASN A 156 4.81 6.06 40.01
N LYS A 157 4.01 7.02 39.52
CA LYS A 157 4.46 8.40 39.22
C LYS A 157 5.17 9.12 40.38
N ALA A 158 4.92 8.71 41.63
CA ALA A 158 5.60 9.28 42.79
C ALA A 158 7.13 9.07 42.76
N GLN A 159 7.63 8.03 42.07
CA GLN A 159 9.06 7.80 41.87
C GLN A 159 9.74 8.83 40.97
N LEU A 160 8.96 9.61 40.21
CA LEU A 160 9.48 10.64 39.31
C LEU A 160 9.59 11.99 40.00
N LYS A 161 9.01 12.15 41.19
CA LYS A 161 8.85 13.45 41.82
C LYS A 161 10.18 14.21 41.96
N ASP A 162 10.17 15.48 41.54
CA ASP A 162 11.29 16.43 41.65
C ASP A 162 12.60 15.93 40.98
N LYS A 163 12.52 15.02 39.99
CA LYS A 163 13.68 14.52 39.23
C LYS A 163 13.99 15.38 38.00
N THR A 164 15.21 15.22 37.49
CA THR A 164 15.64 15.74 36.18
C THR A 164 15.58 14.63 35.14
N ILE A 165 14.84 14.84 34.05
CA ILE A 165 14.61 13.83 33.02
C ILE A 165 15.06 14.36 31.66
N ALA A 166 15.88 13.58 30.97
CA ALA A 166 16.35 13.84 29.62
C ALA A 166 15.70 12.89 28.62
N PHE A 167 15.10 13.42 27.55
CA PHE A 167 14.54 12.64 26.45
C PHE A 167 15.48 12.71 25.23
N LEU A 168 15.76 11.56 24.61
CA LEU A 168 16.50 11.45 23.35
C LEU A 168 15.54 11.00 22.24
N VAL A 169 15.22 11.87 21.28
CA VAL A 169 14.17 11.64 20.27
C VAL A 169 14.50 12.20 18.88
N GLY A 170 14.26 11.45 17.81
CA GLY A 170 14.51 11.88 16.44
C GLY A 170 16.00 12.07 16.12
N LEU A 171 16.87 11.34 16.83
CA LEU A 171 18.32 11.33 16.59
C LEU A 171 18.84 9.93 16.20
N GLY A 172 18.15 8.87 16.62
CA GLY A 172 18.45 7.48 16.25
C GLY A 172 17.69 6.98 15.01
N GLN A 173 16.67 7.73 14.57
CA GLN A 173 15.80 7.45 13.43
C GLN A 173 15.23 8.77 12.87
N GLU A 174 14.63 8.72 11.68
CA GLU A 174 13.73 9.80 11.29
C GLU A 174 12.47 9.74 12.15
N GLY A 175 12.18 10.82 12.89
CA GLY A 175 11.03 10.85 13.80
C GLY A 175 9.70 10.74 13.07
N ASN A 176 8.66 10.30 13.80
CA ASN A 176 7.28 10.24 13.33
C ASN A 176 6.36 11.02 14.30
N PRO A 177 5.31 11.73 13.81
CA PRO A 177 4.28 12.35 14.64
C PRO A 177 3.75 11.48 15.80
N VAL A 178 3.54 10.18 15.60
CA VAL A 178 3.03 9.26 16.65
C VAL A 178 4.02 9.14 17.80
N VAL A 179 5.30 8.96 17.50
CA VAL A 179 6.36 8.90 18.53
C VAL A 179 6.48 10.25 19.25
N MET A 180 6.40 11.36 18.50
CA MET A 180 6.50 12.70 19.06
C MET A 180 5.33 13.05 19.98
N GLU A 181 4.11 12.60 19.65
CA GLU A 181 2.93 12.74 20.50
C GLU A 181 3.15 12.13 21.88
N ARG A 182 3.65 10.88 21.94
CA ARG A 182 3.98 10.20 23.19
C ARG A 182 4.95 10.97 24.04
N VAL A 183 6.02 11.48 23.41
CA VAL A 183 7.07 12.22 24.09
C VAL A 183 6.48 13.48 24.68
N PHE A 184 5.70 14.26 23.93
CA PHE A 184 5.07 15.47 24.48
C PHE A 184 4.06 15.20 25.59
N GLN A 185 3.24 14.15 25.47
CA GLN A 185 2.34 13.74 26.55
C GLN A 185 3.12 13.35 27.81
N SER A 186 4.22 12.61 27.65
CA SER A 186 5.08 12.21 28.77
C SER A 186 5.79 13.40 29.39
N VAL A 187 6.29 14.35 28.58
CA VAL A 187 6.90 15.60 29.03
C VAL A 187 5.94 16.36 29.95
N LEU A 188 4.69 16.56 29.53
CA LEU A 188 3.66 17.21 30.37
C LEU A 188 3.41 16.42 31.67
N ALA A 189 3.24 15.10 31.57
CA ALA A 189 2.94 14.25 32.72
C ALA A 189 4.07 14.22 33.77
N VAL A 190 5.34 14.28 33.35
CA VAL A 190 6.47 14.37 34.27
C VAL A 190 6.63 15.78 34.85
N GLN A 191 6.33 16.84 34.09
CA GLN A 191 6.32 18.22 34.62
C GLN A 191 5.27 18.39 35.72
N ASP A 192 4.11 17.74 35.61
CA ASP A 192 3.09 17.67 36.67
C ASP A 192 3.60 17.00 37.96
N GLN A 193 4.71 16.25 37.90
CA GLN A 193 5.40 15.69 39.09
C GLN A 193 6.50 16.60 39.63
N GLY A 194 6.65 17.83 39.11
CA GLY A 194 7.69 18.77 39.51
C GLY A 194 9.06 18.51 38.85
N CYS A 195 9.10 17.69 37.80
CA CYS A 195 10.36 17.34 37.14
C CYS A 195 10.94 18.50 36.31
N ALA A 196 12.27 18.61 36.28
CA ALA A 196 12.98 19.39 35.27
C ALA A 196 13.14 18.53 34.01
N VAL A 197 12.78 19.06 32.83
CA VAL A 197 12.74 18.28 31.58
C VAL A 197 13.61 18.89 30.50
N TYR A 198 14.45 18.04 29.90
CA TYR A 198 15.30 18.37 28.77
C TYR A 198 14.98 17.41 27.61
N VAL A 199 14.71 17.93 26.42
CA VAL A 199 14.41 17.13 25.23
C VAL A 199 15.47 17.40 24.17
N TYR A 200 16.23 16.38 23.79
CA TYR A 200 17.25 16.44 22.76
C TYR A 200 16.72 15.84 21.47
N THR A 201 16.73 16.60 20.39
CA THR A 201 16.07 16.19 19.15
C THR A 201 16.70 16.73 17.87
N GLY A 202 16.58 15.98 16.78
CA GLY A 202 16.91 16.45 15.44
C GLY A 202 15.85 17.42 14.90
N ASP A 203 14.65 16.89 14.66
CA ASP A 203 13.50 17.66 14.20
C ASP A 203 12.24 17.29 14.99
N LEU A 204 11.50 18.30 15.43
CA LEU A 204 10.17 18.12 16.03
C LEU A 204 9.15 17.84 14.93
N LYS A 205 8.58 16.64 14.93
CA LYS A 205 7.54 16.21 13.99
C LYS A 205 6.16 16.56 14.54
N VAL A 206 5.73 17.80 14.32
CA VAL A 206 4.46 18.37 14.86
C VAL A 206 3.31 18.37 13.85
N ALA A 207 3.42 17.64 12.74
CA ALA A 207 2.43 17.61 11.66
C ALA A 207 1.18 16.74 11.95
N GLY A 208 0.86 16.53 13.23
CA GLY A 208 -0.34 15.83 13.69
C GLY A 208 -1.30 16.79 14.40
N ASP A 209 -2.56 16.39 14.53
CA ASP A 209 -3.56 17.22 15.21
C ASP A 209 -3.15 17.48 16.67
N GLY A 210 -3.23 18.74 17.11
CA GLY A 210 -2.87 19.14 18.47
C GLY A 210 -1.38 19.06 18.85
N LEU A 211 -0.48 18.50 18.04
CA LEU A 211 0.93 18.28 18.46
C LEU A 211 1.71 19.58 18.69
N ASP A 212 1.54 20.59 17.83
CA ASP A 212 2.16 21.91 18.04
C ASP A 212 1.65 22.59 19.33
N ARG A 213 0.39 22.34 19.71
CA ARG A 213 -0.18 22.81 20.98
C ARG A 213 0.48 22.10 22.16
N LEU A 214 0.58 20.77 22.13
CA LEU A 214 1.23 19.98 23.20
C LEU A 214 2.69 20.40 23.40
N TYR A 215 3.43 20.59 22.30
CA TYR A 215 4.80 21.11 22.34
C TYR A 215 4.88 22.47 23.05
N LYS A 216 4.02 23.42 22.65
CA LYS A 216 3.98 24.77 23.25
C LYS A 216 3.63 24.72 24.72
N GLU A 217 2.65 23.90 25.11
CA GLU A 217 2.25 23.73 26.51
C GLU A 217 3.42 23.22 27.36
N GLY A 218 4.13 22.17 26.93
CA GLY A 218 5.28 21.65 27.68
C GLY A 218 6.41 22.68 27.80
N ARG A 219 6.70 23.40 26.72
CA ARG A 219 7.70 24.48 26.72
C ARG A 219 7.32 25.63 27.65
N ASP A 220 6.06 26.06 27.62
CA ASP A 220 5.57 27.16 28.45
C ASP A 220 5.51 26.77 29.95
N GLN A 221 5.40 25.47 30.27
CA GLN A 221 5.59 24.91 31.61
C GLN A 221 7.06 24.75 32.03
N GLY A 222 8.02 25.01 31.14
CA GLY A 222 9.46 25.05 31.45
C GLY A 222 10.31 23.93 30.86
N ALA A 223 9.76 23.04 30.03
CA ALA A 223 10.56 22.03 29.34
C ALA A 223 11.50 22.70 28.34
N SER A 224 12.77 22.31 28.35
CA SER A 224 13.80 22.86 27.46
C SER A 224 14.08 21.90 26.30
N TYR A 225 14.08 22.43 25.08
CA TYR A 225 14.29 21.65 23.86
C TYR A 225 15.61 22.05 23.20
N PHE A 226 16.46 21.08 22.94
CA PHE A 226 17.75 21.25 22.27
C PHE A 226 17.70 20.61 20.88
N LYS A 227 17.82 21.45 19.84
CA LYS A 227 17.98 20.99 18.47
C LYS A 227 19.43 20.61 18.21
N LEU A 228 19.67 19.33 17.95
CA LEU A 228 20.99 18.78 17.66
C LEU A 228 21.06 18.26 16.22
N MET A 229 22.24 18.35 15.62
CA MET A 229 22.50 17.77 14.30
C MET A 229 23.16 16.38 14.38
N GLU A 230 23.64 16.02 15.58
CA GLU A 230 24.37 14.79 15.87
C GLU A 230 23.87 14.22 17.21
N ILE A 231 24.02 12.91 17.39
CA ILE A 231 23.70 12.24 18.65
C ILE A 231 24.65 12.78 19.75
N PRO A 232 24.13 13.24 20.91
CA PRO A 232 24.97 13.73 21.99
C PRO A 232 25.79 12.60 22.62
N GLU A 233 26.91 12.93 23.26
CA GLU A 233 27.66 11.96 24.06
C GLU A 233 26.91 11.71 25.37
N VAL A 234 26.57 10.44 25.63
CA VAL A 234 25.85 10.03 26.85
C VAL A 234 26.71 9.00 27.58
N SER A 235 26.89 9.17 28.90
CA SER A 235 27.59 8.19 29.72
C SER A 235 26.80 6.86 29.77
N PRO A 236 27.46 5.70 29.93
CA PRO A 236 26.77 4.40 29.94
C PRO A 236 25.67 4.26 31.00
N ASP A 237 25.77 4.99 32.11
CA ASP A 237 24.78 5.04 33.18
C ASP A 237 23.68 6.11 32.97
N GLY A 238 23.75 6.88 31.87
CA GLY A 238 22.82 7.95 31.54
C GLY A 238 22.96 9.20 32.42
N GLN A 239 23.93 9.27 33.32
CA GLN A 239 24.02 10.36 34.31
C GLN A 239 24.72 11.62 33.80
N GLN A 240 25.30 11.58 32.60
CA GLN A 240 25.97 12.71 31.98
C GLN A 240 25.65 12.76 30.48
N ILE A 241 25.19 13.91 30.01
CA ILE A 241 24.96 14.20 28.58
C ILE A 241 25.79 15.42 28.20
N THR A 242 26.64 15.27 27.19
CA THR A 242 27.52 16.34 26.68
C THR A 242 27.25 16.57 25.19
N PHE A 243 27.10 17.84 24.82
CA PHE A 243 26.83 18.24 23.43
C PHE A 243 27.26 19.68 23.16
N HIS A 244 27.46 19.99 21.89
CA HIS A 244 27.66 21.37 21.44
C HIS A 244 26.31 22.04 21.16
N ASP A 245 25.98 23.10 21.89
CA ASP A 245 24.75 23.86 21.65
C ASP A 245 24.97 24.90 20.53
N PRO A 246 24.28 24.79 19.37
CA PRO A 246 24.49 25.69 18.24
C PRO A 246 23.99 27.12 18.50
N VAL A 247 23.08 27.32 19.46
CA VAL A 247 22.53 28.62 19.86
C VAL A 247 23.48 29.32 20.83
N LEU A 248 23.95 28.60 21.85
CA LEU A 248 24.89 29.11 22.86
C LEU A 248 26.34 29.14 22.37
N ARG A 249 26.66 28.39 21.31
CA ARG A 249 28.00 28.24 20.71
C ARG A 249 29.06 27.78 21.71
N ARG A 250 28.71 26.82 22.55
CA ARG A 250 29.61 26.22 23.54
C ARG A 250 29.18 24.79 23.85
N ASP A 251 30.09 24.05 24.44
CA ASP A 251 29.79 22.73 24.96
C ASP A 251 28.99 22.87 26.26
N VAL A 252 27.94 22.06 26.37
CA VAL A 252 27.02 22.01 27.49
C VAL A 252 27.05 20.61 28.07
N GLU A 253 27.05 20.53 29.39
CA GLU A 253 26.96 19.29 30.15
C GLU A 253 25.71 19.35 31.02
N VAL A 254 24.91 18.28 30.97
CA VAL A 254 23.69 18.12 31.77
C VAL A 254 23.76 16.79 32.50
N THR A 255 23.38 16.78 33.77
CA THR A 255 23.37 15.59 34.63
C THR A 255 21.93 15.22 35.01
N PRO A 256 21.22 14.40 34.22
CA PRO A 256 19.86 13.99 34.53
C PRO A 256 19.82 12.85 35.56
N ASP A 257 18.70 12.71 36.26
CA ASP A 257 18.40 11.54 37.10
C ASP A 257 17.92 10.35 36.26
N LEU A 258 17.26 10.62 35.13
CA LEU A 258 16.75 9.62 34.19
C LEU A 258 16.99 10.06 32.74
N VAL A 259 17.39 9.12 31.89
CA VAL A 259 17.38 9.25 30.43
C VAL A 259 16.27 8.39 29.87
N VAL A 260 15.49 8.95 28.95
CA VAL A 260 14.39 8.29 28.27
C VAL A 260 14.72 8.26 26.78
N VAL A 261 14.85 7.06 26.24
CA VAL A 261 15.08 6.87 24.81
C VAL A 261 13.76 6.65 24.07
N GLU A 262 13.66 7.24 22.89
CA GLU A 262 12.55 6.98 21.97
C GLU A 262 12.48 5.49 21.55
N GLU A 263 11.34 5.15 20.97
CA GLU A 263 11.07 3.84 20.37
C GLU A 263 10.80 4.01 18.87
N GLU A 264 11.24 3.03 18.08
CA GLU A 264 10.79 2.87 16.69
C GLU A 264 9.45 2.11 16.66
N ILE A 265 8.60 2.47 15.71
CA ILE A 265 7.35 1.76 15.44
C ILE A 265 7.55 0.94 14.17
N LEU A 266 7.33 -0.36 14.29
CA LEU A 266 7.59 -1.36 13.26
C LEU A 266 6.30 -2.10 12.91
N ALA A 267 6.22 -2.58 11.67
CA ALA A 267 5.19 -3.53 11.28
C ALA A 267 5.29 -4.83 12.10
N ASP A 268 4.16 -5.51 12.35
CA ASP A 268 4.17 -6.87 12.92
C ASP A 268 4.90 -7.81 11.95
N GLU A 269 5.80 -8.65 12.49
CA GLU A 269 6.59 -9.61 11.72
C GLU A 269 5.69 -10.58 10.91
N ALA A 270 4.47 -10.82 11.37
CA ALA A 270 3.47 -11.63 10.68
C ALA A 270 3.03 -11.02 9.33
N ASN A 271 3.24 -9.73 9.09
CA ASN A 271 2.78 -9.07 7.86
C ASN A 271 3.42 -9.67 6.60
N ALA A 272 4.70 -10.04 6.63
CA ALA A 272 5.36 -10.64 5.46
C ALA A 272 4.71 -11.98 5.07
N GLU A 273 4.44 -12.84 6.06
CA GLU A 273 3.77 -14.12 5.85
C GLU A 273 2.32 -13.95 5.41
N LEU A 274 1.60 -12.99 6.00
CA LEU A 274 0.24 -12.62 5.58
C LEU A 274 0.20 -12.11 4.14
N ALA A 275 1.16 -11.26 3.74
CA ALA A 275 1.25 -10.76 2.38
C ALA A 275 1.43 -11.89 1.36
N GLU A 276 2.26 -12.89 1.69
CA GLU A 276 2.45 -14.08 0.87
C GLU A 276 1.17 -14.93 0.77
N MET A 277 0.57 -15.28 1.91
CA MET A 277 -0.67 -16.09 1.96
C MET A 277 -1.82 -15.40 1.23
N LEU A 278 -2.00 -14.10 1.45
CA LEU A 278 -3.05 -13.29 0.85
C LEU A 278 -2.68 -12.85 -0.57
N ARG A 279 -1.43 -13.06 -1.03
CA ARG A 279 -0.89 -12.59 -2.31
C ARG A 279 -1.10 -11.09 -2.54
N ILE A 280 -0.96 -10.31 -1.48
CA ILE A 280 -1.00 -8.85 -1.54
C ILE A 280 0.41 -8.27 -1.55
N ASP A 281 0.54 -7.03 -1.99
CA ASP A 281 1.82 -6.33 -2.01
C ASP A 281 2.28 -6.00 -0.59
N LEU A 282 3.59 -6.08 -0.35
CA LEU A 282 4.22 -5.58 0.86
C LEU A 282 4.68 -4.15 0.59
N GLY A 283 4.23 -3.21 1.42
CA GLY A 283 4.59 -1.81 1.40
C GLY A 283 5.98 -1.52 1.98
N GLY A 284 6.24 -0.23 2.19
CA GLY A 284 7.45 0.23 2.87
C GLY A 284 7.53 -0.26 4.32
N ALA A 285 8.75 -0.42 4.85
CA ALA A 285 9.01 -0.79 6.24
C ALA A 285 8.29 -2.05 6.78
N GLY A 286 7.84 -2.95 5.89
CA GLY A 286 7.16 -4.19 6.27
C GLY A 286 5.65 -4.06 6.50
N PHE A 287 5.05 -2.90 6.24
CA PHE A 287 3.59 -2.73 6.27
C PHE A 287 2.92 -3.32 5.03
N LEU A 288 1.61 -3.53 5.08
CA LEU A 288 0.86 -4.22 4.02
C LEU A 288 0.31 -3.30 2.93
N GLN A 289 0.55 -1.99 3.03
CA GLN A 289 0.02 -1.04 2.06
C GLN A 289 1.11 -0.50 1.13
N SER A 290 0.95 -0.78 -0.15
CA SER A 290 1.72 -0.15 -1.23
C SER A 290 1.17 1.24 -1.57
N ASP A 291 2.07 2.15 -1.94
CA ASP A 291 1.68 3.46 -2.48
C ASP A 291 1.04 3.31 -3.87
N ASN A 292 -0.23 3.70 -4.00
CA ASN A 292 -0.90 3.80 -5.28
C ASN A 292 -1.98 4.89 -5.26
N VAL A 293 -1.86 5.87 -6.15
CA VAL A 293 -2.78 7.01 -6.23
C VAL A 293 -4.22 6.64 -6.63
N HIS A 294 -4.44 5.44 -7.15
CA HIS A 294 -5.76 4.94 -7.52
C HIS A 294 -6.47 4.16 -6.42
N PHE A 295 -5.77 3.83 -5.33
CA PHE A 295 -6.33 3.07 -4.22
C PHE A 295 -6.76 3.99 -3.09
N PHE A 296 -7.92 3.67 -2.50
CA PHE A 296 -8.24 4.22 -1.20
C PHE A 296 -7.24 3.68 -0.17
N PRO A 297 -6.93 4.45 0.89
CA PRO A 297 -5.96 4.05 1.91
C PRO A 297 -6.29 2.76 2.69
N VAL A 298 -7.38 2.07 2.40
CA VAL A 298 -7.73 0.79 3.05
C VAL A 298 -7.81 -0.39 2.07
N ARG A 299 -7.50 -0.17 0.78
CA ARG A 299 -7.51 -1.21 -0.26
C ARG A 299 -6.11 -1.78 -0.49
N SER A 300 -6.04 -3.08 -0.75
CA SER A 300 -4.87 -3.74 -1.30
C SER A 300 -4.95 -3.87 -2.83
N ASN A 301 -3.90 -4.40 -3.45
CA ASN A 301 -3.87 -4.78 -4.87
C ASN A 301 -4.89 -5.88 -5.25
N ARG A 302 -5.44 -6.60 -4.27
CA ARG A 302 -6.48 -7.61 -4.46
C ARG A 302 -7.82 -7.08 -3.92
N GLU A 303 -8.77 -6.86 -4.82
CA GLU A 303 -10.12 -6.43 -4.45
C GLU A 303 -10.77 -7.45 -3.49
N GLY A 304 -11.47 -6.97 -2.46
CA GLY A 304 -12.00 -7.82 -1.39
C GLY A 304 -10.99 -8.17 -0.28
N ILE A 305 -9.75 -7.68 -0.36
CA ILE A 305 -8.79 -7.72 0.75
C ILE A 305 -8.46 -6.27 1.17
N PHE A 306 -8.78 -5.95 2.42
CA PHE A 306 -8.69 -4.62 3.00
C PHE A 306 -7.71 -4.56 4.18
N LEU A 307 -7.18 -3.38 4.44
CA LEU A 307 -6.19 -3.10 5.48
C LEU A 307 -6.70 -1.99 6.39
N ALA A 308 -6.52 -2.13 7.69
CA ALA A 308 -6.92 -1.12 8.67
C ALA A 308 -5.87 -0.91 9.75
N GLY A 309 -5.65 0.34 10.13
CA GLY A 309 -4.81 0.66 11.27
C GLY A 309 -3.34 0.32 11.03
N ALA A 310 -2.67 -0.11 12.08
CA ALA A 310 -1.24 -0.32 12.08
C ALA A 310 -0.73 -1.41 11.12
N SER A 311 -1.62 -2.18 10.48
CA SER A 311 -1.25 -3.11 9.42
C SER A 311 -0.78 -2.39 8.15
N ARG A 312 -1.22 -1.14 7.93
CA ARG A 312 -0.99 -0.39 6.69
C ARG A 312 0.18 0.59 6.76
N ASP A 313 0.38 1.25 7.90
CA ASP A 313 1.45 2.23 8.14
C ASP A 313 1.49 2.60 9.64
N VAL A 314 2.50 3.36 10.05
CA VAL A 314 2.58 3.99 11.37
C VAL A 314 1.57 5.14 11.47
N GLN A 315 0.57 4.96 12.33
CA GLN A 315 -0.48 5.95 12.55
C GLN A 315 -1.03 5.92 13.97
N SER A 316 -1.68 7.02 14.37
CA SER A 316 -2.39 7.10 15.65
C SER A 316 -3.64 6.21 15.64
N LEU A 317 -4.12 5.85 16.83
CA LEU A 317 -5.33 5.05 16.94
C LEU A 317 -6.56 5.79 16.38
N SER A 318 -6.63 7.11 16.47
CA SER A 318 -7.75 7.88 15.91
C SER A 318 -7.88 7.70 14.40
N ILE A 319 -6.76 7.71 13.67
CA ILE A 319 -6.75 7.44 12.23
C ILE A 319 -7.06 5.95 11.98
N ALA A 320 -6.50 5.05 12.78
CA ALA A 320 -6.78 3.62 12.69
C ALA A 320 -8.27 3.27 12.92
N LEU A 321 -8.98 4.01 13.78
CA LEU A 321 -10.43 3.85 13.98
C LEU A 321 -11.22 4.46 12.80
N ALA A 322 -10.73 5.51 12.17
CA ALA A 322 -11.32 6.02 10.93
C ALA A 322 -11.14 5.02 9.77
N ASP A 323 -10.00 4.33 9.71
CA ASP A 323 -9.79 3.24 8.77
C ASP A 323 -10.83 2.13 8.94
N ALA A 324 -11.19 1.76 10.17
CA ALA A 324 -12.22 0.75 10.43
C ALA A 324 -13.57 1.11 9.77
N GLY A 325 -13.97 2.38 9.84
CA GLY A 325 -15.18 2.89 9.16
C GLY A 325 -15.06 2.91 7.65
N ASN A 326 -13.89 3.31 7.13
CA ASN A 326 -13.63 3.25 5.69
C ASN A 326 -13.66 1.81 5.18
N VAL A 327 -13.08 0.86 5.91
CA VAL A 327 -13.13 -0.57 5.60
C VAL A 327 -14.58 -1.07 5.58
N ALA A 328 -15.39 -0.72 6.58
CA ALA A 328 -16.78 -1.15 6.61
C ALA A 328 -17.56 -0.69 5.37
N LEU A 329 -17.36 0.57 4.96
CA LEU A 329 -17.97 1.11 3.73
C LEU A 329 -17.44 0.40 2.47
N GLU A 330 -16.14 0.14 2.40
CA GLU A 330 -15.52 -0.51 1.24
C GLU A 330 -15.91 -1.99 1.12
N VAL A 331 -16.04 -2.68 2.24
CA VAL A 331 -16.61 -4.03 2.32
C VAL A 331 -18.06 -4.02 1.85
N ALA A 332 -18.87 -3.04 2.26
CA ALA A 332 -20.26 -2.94 1.82
C ALA A 332 -20.39 -2.61 0.33
N ASN A 333 -19.57 -1.67 -0.17
CA ASN A 333 -19.47 -1.33 -1.59
C ASN A 333 -19.05 -2.54 -2.43
N PHE A 334 -18.14 -3.35 -1.92
CA PHE A 334 -17.70 -4.55 -2.58
C PHE A 334 -18.76 -5.66 -2.50
N LEU A 335 -19.22 -6.07 -1.33
CA LEU A 335 -20.09 -7.23 -1.19
C LEU A 335 -21.54 -6.99 -1.64
N GLY A 336 -22.06 -5.78 -1.45
CA GLY A 336 -23.46 -5.46 -1.76
C GLY A 336 -24.42 -6.45 -1.10
N ASP A 337 -25.33 -7.00 -1.89
CA ASP A 337 -26.26 -8.08 -1.49
C ASP A 337 -25.75 -9.49 -1.84
N GLY A 338 -24.46 -9.63 -2.18
CA GLY A 338 -23.85 -10.86 -2.69
C GLY A 338 -24.00 -11.05 -4.20
N THR A 339 -24.49 -10.04 -4.92
CA THR A 339 -24.67 -10.06 -6.37
C THR A 339 -23.72 -9.08 -7.05
N LYS A 340 -22.89 -9.57 -7.97
CA LYS A 340 -21.96 -8.77 -8.78
C LYS A 340 -22.38 -8.74 -10.23
N ILE A 341 -22.47 -7.54 -10.79
CA ILE A 341 -22.60 -7.33 -12.23
C ILE A 341 -21.21 -7.08 -12.78
N VAL A 342 -20.68 -8.01 -13.57
CA VAL A 342 -19.34 -7.91 -14.13
C VAL A 342 -19.39 -7.85 -15.67
N PRO A 343 -18.50 -7.09 -16.32
CA PRO A 343 -18.35 -7.14 -17.77
C PRO A 343 -17.91 -8.53 -18.25
N THR A 344 -18.46 -9.02 -19.37
CA THR A 344 -18.07 -10.31 -19.96
C THR A 344 -16.81 -10.23 -20.82
N ASP A 345 -16.30 -9.02 -21.08
CA ASP A 345 -15.13 -8.77 -21.93
C ASP A 345 -13.78 -8.83 -21.18
N LYS A 346 -13.75 -9.48 -20.01
CA LYS A 346 -12.54 -9.72 -19.21
C LYS A 346 -11.60 -10.73 -19.89
N ALA A 347 -10.48 -11.02 -19.22
CA ALA A 347 -9.52 -12.00 -19.70
C ALA A 347 -10.08 -13.44 -19.56
N VAL A 348 -9.94 -14.25 -20.61
CA VAL A 348 -10.42 -15.64 -20.66
C VAL A 348 -9.32 -16.54 -21.20
N VAL A 349 -9.21 -17.76 -20.63
CA VAL A 349 -8.25 -18.79 -21.03
C VAL A 349 -8.91 -19.76 -22.02
N ASP A 350 -8.26 -20.05 -23.16
CA ASP A 350 -8.58 -21.18 -24.03
C ASP A 350 -7.94 -22.46 -23.47
N PRO A 351 -8.73 -23.40 -22.93
CA PRO A 351 -8.21 -24.60 -22.29
C PRO A 351 -7.54 -25.57 -23.29
N ARG A 352 -7.75 -25.40 -24.59
CA ARG A 352 -7.12 -26.25 -25.62
C ARG A 352 -5.69 -25.83 -25.91
N LYS A 353 -5.35 -24.56 -25.64
CA LYS A 353 -4.00 -24.00 -25.78
C LYS A 353 -3.23 -24.00 -24.47
N CYS A 354 -3.93 -23.93 -23.34
CA CYS A 354 -3.29 -23.84 -22.02
C CYS A 354 -2.48 -25.10 -21.68
N VAL A 355 -1.20 -24.92 -21.35
CA VAL A 355 -0.26 -25.98 -20.92
C VAL A 355 0.03 -25.96 -19.42
N ILE A 356 -0.72 -25.19 -18.64
CA ILE A 356 -0.61 -25.14 -17.17
C ILE A 356 0.81 -24.74 -16.69
N CYS A 357 1.47 -23.80 -17.39
CA CYS A 357 2.81 -23.31 -17.02
C CYS A 357 2.85 -22.41 -15.76
N LEU A 358 1.68 -21.99 -15.26
CA LEU A 358 1.47 -21.11 -14.10
C LEU A 358 1.98 -19.66 -14.26
N THR A 359 2.41 -19.24 -15.45
CA THR A 359 2.91 -17.88 -15.65
C THR A 359 1.82 -16.82 -15.38
N CYS A 360 0.61 -17.03 -15.92
CA CYS A 360 -0.52 -16.13 -15.69
C CYS A 360 -0.88 -15.99 -14.19
N TYR A 361 -0.74 -17.07 -13.42
CA TYR A 361 -0.97 -17.07 -11.98
C TYR A 361 0.06 -16.18 -11.27
N ARG A 362 1.36 -16.35 -11.59
CA ARG A 362 2.46 -15.61 -10.96
C ARG A 362 2.47 -14.12 -11.32
N CYS A 363 2.14 -13.78 -12.57
CA CYS A 363 2.28 -12.40 -13.04
C CYS A 363 1.07 -11.51 -12.72
N CYS A 364 -0.08 -12.07 -12.34
CA CYS A 364 -1.28 -11.30 -12.08
C CYS A 364 -1.21 -10.57 -10.73
N PRO A 365 -1.20 -9.23 -10.73
CA PRO A 365 -1.15 -8.46 -9.48
C PRO A 365 -2.47 -8.47 -8.72
N HIS A 366 -3.58 -8.90 -9.35
CA HIS A 366 -4.91 -8.87 -8.74
C HIS A 366 -5.33 -10.22 -8.16
N GLY A 367 -4.49 -11.25 -8.29
CA GLY A 367 -4.80 -12.62 -7.83
C GLY A 367 -6.08 -13.19 -8.45
N ALA A 368 -6.34 -12.89 -9.74
CA ALA A 368 -7.58 -13.26 -10.43
C ALA A 368 -7.55 -14.68 -11.04
N ILE A 369 -6.39 -15.35 -11.06
CA ILE A 369 -6.24 -16.70 -11.61
C ILE A 369 -6.41 -17.71 -10.49
N TYR A 370 -7.32 -18.66 -10.67
CA TYR A 370 -7.52 -19.82 -9.82
C TYR A 370 -7.65 -21.10 -10.65
N TRP A 371 -7.89 -22.23 -9.97
CA TRP A 371 -7.90 -23.55 -10.58
C TRP A 371 -9.25 -24.23 -10.40
N GLU A 372 -9.77 -24.77 -11.48
CA GLU A 372 -10.97 -25.61 -11.49
C GLU A 372 -10.76 -26.75 -12.48
N ASP A 373 -11.05 -28.00 -12.08
CA ASP A 373 -10.89 -29.19 -12.92
C ASP A 373 -9.53 -29.31 -13.65
N ASN A 374 -8.43 -29.00 -12.94
CA ASN A 374 -7.06 -28.94 -13.47
C ASN A 374 -6.87 -27.93 -14.63
N ARG A 375 -7.65 -26.84 -14.66
CA ARG A 375 -7.56 -25.78 -15.66
C ARG A 375 -7.43 -24.43 -14.97
N ALA A 376 -6.65 -23.55 -15.59
CA ALA A 376 -6.57 -22.16 -15.18
C ALA A 376 -7.88 -21.46 -15.54
N VAL A 377 -8.52 -20.83 -14.55
CA VAL A 377 -9.70 -20.00 -14.74
C VAL A 377 -9.38 -18.58 -14.26
N ILE A 378 -9.88 -17.59 -14.97
CA ILE A 378 -9.74 -16.18 -14.61
C ILE A 378 -11.08 -15.72 -14.06
N SER A 379 -11.10 -15.30 -12.80
CA SER A 379 -12.29 -14.76 -12.16
C SER A 379 -12.64 -13.41 -12.80
N PRO A 380 -13.85 -13.27 -13.39
CA PRO A 380 -14.30 -11.98 -13.95
C PRO A 380 -14.58 -10.93 -12.86
N VAL A 381 -14.81 -11.38 -11.61
CA VAL A 381 -14.94 -10.50 -10.43
C VAL A 381 -13.59 -9.88 -10.06
N ALA A 382 -12.53 -10.70 -10.00
CA ALA A 382 -11.20 -10.22 -9.60
C ALA A 382 -10.38 -9.59 -10.76
N CYS A 383 -10.70 -9.94 -12.01
CA CYS A 383 -9.93 -9.49 -13.17
C CYS A 383 -10.14 -7.99 -13.45
N GLN A 384 -9.06 -7.21 -13.39
CA GLN A 384 -9.08 -5.78 -13.75
C GLN A 384 -8.80 -5.54 -15.25
N GLY A 385 -8.63 -6.58 -16.06
CA GLY A 385 -8.51 -6.45 -17.52
C GLY A 385 -7.18 -5.88 -18.04
N CYS A 386 -6.11 -5.92 -17.24
CA CYS A 386 -4.83 -5.27 -17.57
C CYS A 386 -4.00 -5.94 -18.68
N GLY A 387 -4.25 -7.22 -18.98
CA GLY A 387 -3.57 -7.93 -20.07
C GLY A 387 -2.15 -8.41 -19.84
N ILE A 388 -1.60 -8.24 -18.64
CA ILE A 388 -0.29 -8.81 -18.29
C ILE A 388 -0.27 -10.32 -18.55
N CYS A 389 -1.26 -11.05 -18.04
CA CYS A 389 -1.35 -12.51 -18.22
C CYS A 389 -1.53 -12.95 -19.68
N ALA A 390 -2.17 -12.12 -20.51
CA ALA A 390 -2.34 -12.40 -21.93
C ALA A 390 -0.99 -12.34 -22.64
N SER A 391 -0.23 -11.27 -22.41
CA SER A 391 1.07 -11.05 -23.04
C SER A 391 2.22 -11.86 -22.44
N GLU A 392 2.05 -12.44 -21.26
CA GLU A 392 3.00 -13.38 -20.67
C GLU A 392 2.65 -14.85 -20.99
N CYS A 393 1.56 -15.12 -21.71
CA CYS A 393 1.13 -16.49 -21.99
C CYS A 393 1.96 -17.09 -23.14
N PRO A 394 2.82 -18.10 -22.91
CA PRO A 394 3.70 -18.63 -23.96
C PRO A 394 2.96 -19.45 -25.04
N GLN A 395 1.64 -19.57 -24.95
CA GLN A 395 0.79 -20.30 -25.90
C GLN A 395 -0.32 -19.41 -26.49
N ASP A 396 -0.32 -18.10 -26.17
CA ASP A 396 -1.39 -17.16 -26.53
C ASP A 396 -2.78 -17.72 -26.21
N ALA A 397 -2.85 -18.45 -25.09
CA ALA A 397 -4.06 -19.10 -24.62
C ALA A 397 -5.02 -18.10 -23.99
N ILE A 398 -4.55 -16.91 -23.59
CA ILE A 398 -5.34 -15.94 -22.85
C ILE A 398 -5.67 -14.76 -23.76
N GLN A 399 -6.96 -14.45 -23.89
CA GLN A 399 -7.46 -13.35 -24.71
C GLN A 399 -8.31 -12.40 -23.87
N ILE A 400 -8.40 -11.13 -24.29
CA ILE A 400 -9.17 -10.10 -23.58
C ILE A 400 -10.14 -9.45 -24.54
N GLY A 401 -11.44 -9.55 -24.25
CA GLY A 401 -12.51 -8.73 -24.81
C GLY A 401 -12.28 -8.15 -26.20
N ALA A 402 -12.28 -6.82 -26.28
CA ALA A 402 -12.03 -6.04 -27.49
C ALA A 402 -10.54 -5.93 -27.88
N PHE A 403 -9.64 -6.51 -27.09
CA PHE A 403 -8.19 -6.38 -27.21
C PHE A 403 -7.52 -7.74 -27.49
N LYS A 404 -8.18 -8.56 -28.32
CA LYS A 404 -7.64 -9.83 -28.81
C LYS A 404 -6.42 -9.57 -29.69
N ASP A 405 -5.51 -10.53 -29.73
CA ASP A 405 -4.24 -10.38 -30.45
C ASP A 405 -4.46 -10.07 -31.94
N ASP A 406 -5.35 -10.82 -32.60
CA ASP A 406 -5.68 -10.60 -34.02
C ASP A 406 -6.27 -9.21 -34.29
N ALA A 407 -7.05 -8.67 -33.35
CA ALA A 407 -7.63 -7.33 -33.47
C ALA A 407 -6.57 -6.23 -33.33
N ILE A 408 -5.59 -6.41 -32.44
CA ILE A 408 -4.46 -5.49 -32.30
C ILE A 408 -3.57 -5.56 -33.54
N LYS A 409 -3.27 -6.76 -34.05
CA LYS A 409 -2.50 -6.93 -35.29
C LYS A 409 -3.18 -6.30 -36.50
N THR A 410 -4.51 -6.41 -36.59
CA THR A 410 -5.29 -5.74 -37.64
C THR A 410 -5.14 -4.21 -37.54
N GLN A 411 -5.23 -3.64 -36.34
CA GLN A 411 -5.02 -2.20 -36.11
C GLN A 411 -3.60 -1.74 -36.46
N ILE A 412 -2.58 -2.57 -36.24
CA ILE A 412 -1.20 -2.29 -36.68
C ILE A 412 -1.16 -2.17 -38.21
N GLY A 413 -1.73 -3.14 -38.93
CA GLY A 413 -1.79 -3.11 -40.39
C GLY A 413 -2.54 -1.88 -40.93
N GLU A 414 -3.68 -1.53 -40.32
CA GLU A 414 -4.44 -0.33 -40.66
C GLU A 414 -3.66 0.97 -40.38
N ALA A 415 -2.92 1.03 -39.27
CA ALA A 415 -2.08 2.17 -38.92
C ALA A 415 -0.94 2.39 -39.93
N LEU A 416 -0.48 1.33 -40.59
CA LEU A 416 0.63 1.36 -41.55
C LEU A 416 0.20 1.43 -43.02
N ALA A 417 -1.11 1.34 -43.30
CA ALA A 417 -1.66 1.31 -44.66
C ALA A 417 -1.48 2.63 -45.44
N ASP A 418 -1.12 3.74 -44.77
CA ASP A 418 -1.01 5.07 -45.37
C ASP A 418 0.39 5.32 -46.00
N PRO A 419 0.51 5.54 -47.32
CA PRO A 419 1.79 5.69 -48.02
C PRO A 419 2.21 7.15 -48.23
N ASP A 420 1.88 8.06 -47.31
CA ASP A 420 2.13 9.51 -47.47
C ASP A 420 3.62 9.95 -47.43
N GLY A 421 4.58 9.03 -47.50
CA GLY A 421 6.02 9.32 -47.53
C GLY A 421 6.60 9.93 -46.24
N ASN A 422 5.75 10.14 -45.23
CA ASN A 422 6.15 10.55 -43.87
C ASN A 422 6.60 9.34 -43.05
N PRO A 423 7.50 9.53 -42.06
CA PRO A 423 7.86 8.47 -41.12
C PRO A 423 6.64 7.89 -40.40
N ARG A 424 6.50 6.58 -40.42
CA ARG A 424 5.38 5.84 -39.83
C ARG A 424 5.66 5.55 -38.37
N ILE A 425 4.87 6.14 -37.47
CA ILE A 425 5.03 6.00 -36.02
C ILE A 425 3.79 5.36 -35.44
N VAL A 426 3.93 4.18 -34.85
CA VAL A 426 2.85 3.46 -34.16
C VAL A 426 3.06 3.56 -32.65
N ALA A 427 2.08 4.11 -31.93
CA ALA A 427 2.12 4.17 -30.47
C ALA A 427 1.06 3.27 -29.83
N PHE A 428 1.48 2.31 -29.02
CA PHE A 428 0.60 1.58 -28.12
C PHE A 428 0.38 2.41 -26.84
N CYS A 429 -0.83 2.92 -26.68
CA CYS A 429 -1.18 3.86 -25.62
C CYS A 429 -2.09 3.19 -24.58
N CYS A 430 -1.64 3.18 -23.33
CA CYS A 430 -2.46 2.80 -22.17
C CYS A 430 -3.73 3.65 -22.11
N GLU A 431 -4.89 2.99 -22.04
CA GLU A 431 -6.22 3.63 -21.95
C GLU A 431 -6.33 4.56 -20.74
N ASN A 432 -5.68 4.23 -19.62
CA ASN A 432 -5.74 5.00 -18.38
C ASN A 432 -4.71 6.14 -18.28
N SER A 433 -3.94 6.41 -19.34
CA SER A 433 -2.96 7.50 -19.34
C SER A 433 -2.65 8.04 -20.73
N ALA A 434 -1.74 7.39 -21.47
CA ALA A 434 -1.23 7.89 -22.73
C ALA A 434 -2.32 8.11 -23.79
N PHE A 435 -3.37 7.28 -23.80
CA PHE A 435 -4.46 7.45 -24.74
C PHE A 435 -5.24 8.73 -24.46
N GLU A 436 -5.55 9.01 -23.19
CA GLU A 436 -6.22 10.25 -22.75
C GLU A 436 -5.33 11.49 -23.01
N ALA A 437 -4.02 11.40 -22.76
CA ALA A 437 -3.08 12.47 -23.07
C ALA A 437 -3.02 12.78 -24.57
N GLY A 438 -3.08 11.74 -25.42
CA GLY A 438 -3.18 11.89 -26.86
C GLY A 438 -4.52 12.47 -27.33
N GLN A 439 -5.63 12.10 -26.69
CA GLN A 439 -6.93 12.72 -26.96
C GLN A 439 -6.93 14.21 -26.57
N MET A 440 -6.37 14.55 -25.42
CA MET A 440 -6.17 15.93 -25.01
C MET A 440 -5.37 16.70 -26.07
N ALA A 441 -4.24 16.16 -26.54
CA ALA A 441 -3.45 16.82 -27.58
C ALA A 441 -4.26 17.12 -28.86
N GLU A 442 -5.09 16.17 -29.30
CA GLU A 442 -5.99 16.34 -30.44
C GLU A 442 -7.08 17.41 -30.21
N GLU A 443 -7.75 17.37 -29.05
CA GLU A 443 -8.79 18.35 -28.68
C GLU A 443 -8.25 19.78 -28.61
N PHE A 444 -7.04 19.93 -28.06
CA PHE A 444 -6.33 21.20 -28.01
C PHE A 444 -5.64 21.58 -29.33
N LYS A 445 -5.80 20.77 -30.38
CA LYS A 445 -5.23 20.99 -31.73
C LYS A 445 -3.71 21.17 -31.71
N MET A 446 -3.04 20.44 -30.82
CA MET A 446 -1.57 20.39 -30.81
C MET A 446 -1.06 19.70 -32.07
N GLN A 447 0.09 20.11 -32.57
CA GLN A 447 0.65 19.55 -33.80
C GLN A 447 1.29 18.19 -33.52
N LEU A 448 0.75 17.14 -34.12
CA LEU A 448 1.32 15.79 -34.13
C LEU A 448 1.94 15.49 -35.51
N PRO A 449 3.01 14.68 -35.59
CA PRO A 449 3.54 14.17 -36.85
C PRO A 449 2.47 13.54 -37.75
N ALA A 450 2.53 13.76 -39.06
CA ALA A 450 1.49 13.31 -39.99
C ALA A 450 1.38 11.77 -40.09
N GLY A 451 2.52 11.08 -40.00
CA GLY A 451 2.61 9.60 -40.01
C GLY A 451 2.37 8.94 -38.65
N PHE A 452 1.96 9.70 -37.63
CA PHE A 452 1.66 9.17 -36.30
C PHE A 452 0.29 8.51 -36.25
N ARG A 453 0.21 7.32 -35.64
CA ARG A 453 -1.03 6.61 -35.32
C ARG A 453 -0.96 6.03 -33.91
N LYS A 454 -2.03 6.22 -33.13
CA LYS A 454 -2.17 5.66 -31.78
C LYS A 454 -3.07 4.43 -31.80
N ILE A 455 -2.65 3.37 -31.13
CA ILE A 455 -3.41 2.14 -30.87
C ILE A 455 -3.73 2.10 -29.38
N LYS A 456 -5.01 1.98 -29.05
CA LYS A 456 -5.45 1.89 -27.66
C LYS A 456 -5.27 0.48 -27.14
N VAL A 457 -4.68 0.35 -25.94
CA VAL A 457 -4.62 -0.90 -25.18
C VAL A 457 -5.21 -0.68 -23.78
N PRO A 458 -5.82 -1.69 -23.13
CA PRO A 458 -6.51 -1.49 -21.86
C PRO A 458 -5.52 -1.08 -20.76
N CYS A 459 -4.30 -1.57 -20.87
CA CYS A 459 -3.14 -1.17 -20.10
C CYS A 459 -1.90 -1.44 -20.95
N ALA A 460 -0.80 -0.72 -20.69
CA ALA A 460 0.49 -1.03 -21.31
C ALA A 460 0.93 -2.48 -21.04
N GLY A 461 0.46 -3.09 -19.94
CA GLY A 461 0.70 -4.50 -19.63
C GLY A 461 0.17 -5.49 -20.68
N LYS A 462 -0.75 -5.08 -21.56
CA LYS A 462 -1.24 -5.88 -22.71
C LYS A 462 -0.36 -5.76 -23.96
N VAL A 463 0.62 -4.86 -23.98
CA VAL A 463 1.51 -4.72 -25.13
C VAL A 463 2.44 -5.94 -25.16
N ASP A 464 2.18 -6.82 -26.11
CA ASP A 464 2.98 -8.00 -26.37
C ASP A 464 4.25 -7.65 -27.13
N LEU A 465 5.31 -8.41 -26.90
CA LEU A 465 6.54 -8.34 -27.69
C LEU A 465 6.24 -8.60 -29.18
N ASP A 466 5.34 -9.53 -29.48
CA ASP A 466 4.92 -9.85 -30.84
C ASP A 466 4.27 -8.65 -31.55
N TYR A 467 3.57 -7.77 -30.83
CA TYR A 467 2.99 -6.56 -31.42
C TYR A 467 4.06 -5.56 -31.82
N ILE A 468 5.05 -5.37 -30.94
CA ILE A 468 6.18 -4.47 -31.18
C ILE A 468 6.95 -4.94 -32.42
N MET A 469 7.25 -6.24 -32.47
CA MET A 469 8.00 -6.84 -33.57
C MET A 469 7.19 -6.85 -34.87
N THR A 470 5.89 -7.16 -34.82
CA THR A 470 4.99 -7.10 -35.99
C THR A 470 4.94 -5.69 -36.56
N ALA A 471 4.77 -4.66 -35.72
CA ALA A 471 4.74 -3.27 -36.19
C ALA A 471 6.05 -2.87 -36.91
N LEU A 472 7.21 -3.25 -36.36
CA LEU A 472 8.50 -3.00 -37.01
C LEU A 472 8.65 -3.79 -38.33
N ALA A 473 8.23 -5.06 -38.34
CA ALA A 473 8.31 -5.93 -39.52
C ALA A 473 7.40 -5.46 -40.66
N ASP A 474 6.21 -4.93 -40.33
CA ASP A 474 5.22 -4.42 -41.29
C ASP A 474 5.54 -2.99 -41.76
N GLY A 475 6.67 -2.42 -41.32
CA GLY A 475 7.21 -1.18 -41.87
C GLY A 475 6.92 0.07 -41.04
N ALA A 476 6.67 -0.05 -39.73
CA ALA A 476 6.76 1.10 -38.84
C ALA A 476 8.21 1.58 -38.77
N ASP A 477 8.45 2.87 -39.06
CA ASP A 477 9.77 3.46 -38.89
C ASP A 477 10.10 3.64 -37.40
N GLY A 478 9.07 3.84 -36.57
CA GLY A 478 9.19 3.87 -35.11
C GLY A 478 7.99 3.32 -34.36
N VAL A 479 8.26 2.72 -33.20
CA VAL A 479 7.26 2.19 -32.28
C VAL A 479 7.40 2.86 -30.92
N LEU A 480 6.27 3.27 -30.34
CA LEU A 480 6.16 3.83 -29.00
C LEU A 480 5.31 2.91 -28.12
N VAL A 481 5.77 2.66 -26.89
CA VAL A 481 4.98 2.02 -25.84
C VAL A 481 4.82 3.02 -24.71
N MET A 482 3.59 3.51 -24.51
CA MET A 482 3.31 4.62 -23.61
C MET A 482 2.42 4.17 -22.44
N ALA A 483 2.94 4.29 -21.22
CA ALA A 483 2.35 3.76 -20.00
C ALA A 483 2.15 4.85 -18.93
N CYS A 484 1.50 4.51 -17.80
CA CYS A 484 1.47 5.37 -16.62
C CYS A 484 2.87 5.56 -16.01
N HIS A 485 3.08 6.64 -15.26
CA HIS A 485 4.28 6.80 -14.44
C HIS A 485 4.47 5.66 -13.44
N THR A 486 5.72 5.36 -13.13
CA THR A 486 6.10 4.46 -12.04
C THR A 486 5.45 4.91 -10.73
N GLY A 487 4.87 3.98 -9.98
CA GLY A 487 4.08 4.26 -8.77
C GLY A 487 2.62 4.69 -9.03
N ASN A 488 2.25 5.00 -10.28
CA ASN A 488 0.90 5.46 -10.66
C ASN A 488 0.20 4.52 -11.64
N CYS A 489 0.59 3.24 -11.68
CA CYS A 489 -0.07 2.29 -12.57
C CYS A 489 -1.40 1.84 -11.97
N LYS A 490 -2.51 2.12 -12.66
CA LYS A 490 -3.84 1.64 -12.27
C LYS A 490 -3.97 0.11 -12.22
N SER A 491 -3.09 -0.61 -12.93
CA SER A 491 -3.05 -2.07 -12.95
C SER A 491 -1.90 -2.64 -12.11
N GLU A 492 -1.40 -1.86 -11.16
CA GLU A 492 -0.22 -2.09 -10.30
C GLU A 492 1.11 -2.22 -11.05
N ARG A 493 1.22 -3.20 -11.95
CA ARG A 493 2.48 -3.62 -12.58
C ARG A 493 2.47 -3.50 -14.10
N GLY A 494 1.40 -2.99 -14.71
CA GLY A 494 1.26 -2.98 -16.17
C GLY A 494 2.34 -2.18 -16.90
N ASN A 495 2.77 -1.04 -16.35
CA ASN A 495 3.89 -0.25 -16.87
C ASN A 495 5.24 -0.97 -16.70
N ILE A 496 5.44 -1.67 -15.57
CA ILE A 496 6.66 -2.42 -15.27
C ILE A 496 6.86 -3.54 -16.30
N TYR A 497 5.84 -4.38 -16.51
CA TYR A 497 5.90 -5.47 -17.50
C TYR A 497 6.09 -4.94 -18.92
N ALA A 498 5.42 -3.84 -19.28
CA ALA A 498 5.61 -3.20 -20.58
C ALA A 498 7.06 -2.71 -20.78
N GLY A 499 7.65 -2.10 -19.74
CA GLY A 499 9.04 -1.67 -19.75
C GLY A 499 10.00 -2.84 -19.97
N TRP A 500 9.82 -3.94 -19.23
CA TRP A 500 10.63 -5.16 -19.41
C TRP A 500 10.54 -5.72 -20.83
N ARG A 501 9.34 -5.78 -21.42
CA ARG A 501 9.20 -6.26 -22.81
C ARG A 501 9.85 -5.33 -23.82
N VAL A 502 9.85 -4.01 -23.59
CA VAL A 502 10.59 -3.08 -24.44
C VAL A 502 12.10 -3.29 -24.31
N GLU A 503 12.62 -3.51 -23.10
CA GLU A 503 14.02 -3.85 -22.89
C GLU A 503 14.40 -5.17 -23.57
N ASP A 504 13.52 -6.18 -23.53
CA ASP A 504 13.70 -7.45 -24.23
C ASP A 504 13.72 -7.25 -25.75
N ALA A 505 12.77 -6.47 -26.28
CA ALA A 505 12.72 -6.11 -27.70
C ALA A 505 13.98 -5.36 -28.14
N HIS A 506 14.50 -4.44 -27.32
CA HIS A 506 15.76 -3.75 -27.58
C HIS A 506 16.94 -4.72 -27.72
N ARG A 507 17.04 -5.74 -26.86
CA ARG A 507 18.10 -6.76 -26.98
C ARG A 507 17.98 -7.53 -28.29
N MET A 508 16.77 -7.95 -28.66
CA MET A 508 16.53 -8.66 -29.92
C MET A 508 16.83 -7.79 -31.15
N MET A 509 16.46 -6.51 -31.12
CA MET A 509 16.76 -5.56 -32.19
C MET A 509 18.26 -5.39 -32.39
N GLU A 510 19.03 -5.26 -31.31
CA GLU A 510 20.49 -5.11 -31.36
C GLU A 510 21.18 -6.35 -31.96
N GLU A 511 20.78 -7.54 -31.52
CA GLU A 511 21.29 -8.81 -32.05
C GLU A 511 21.00 -8.96 -33.55
N ALA A 512 19.86 -8.43 -34.01
CA ALA A 512 19.48 -8.42 -35.42
C ALA A 512 20.06 -7.23 -36.22
N GLY A 513 20.82 -6.33 -35.58
CA GLY A 513 21.47 -5.18 -36.23
C GLY A 513 20.55 -3.98 -36.49
N PHE A 514 19.41 -3.89 -35.81
CA PHE A 514 18.49 -2.74 -35.87
C PHE A 514 18.82 -1.68 -34.82
N ASP A 515 18.58 -0.41 -35.16
CA ASP A 515 18.73 0.70 -34.22
C ASP A 515 17.62 0.70 -33.17
N LYS A 516 18.01 0.62 -31.89
CA LYS A 516 17.11 0.69 -30.72
C LYS A 516 16.33 2.00 -30.64
N SER A 517 16.83 3.08 -31.25
CA SER A 517 16.13 4.38 -31.28
C SER A 517 14.75 4.31 -31.95
N ARG A 518 14.50 3.26 -32.74
CA ARG A 518 13.22 2.95 -33.39
C ARG A 518 12.16 2.36 -32.44
N LEU A 519 12.49 2.08 -31.18
CA LEU A 519 11.54 1.66 -30.15
C LEU A 519 11.75 2.49 -28.89
N VAL A 520 10.71 3.18 -28.43
CA VAL A 520 10.78 4.02 -27.22
C VAL A 520 9.68 3.63 -26.23
N PHE A 521 10.08 3.33 -24.99
CA PHE A 521 9.19 3.28 -23.85
C PHE A 521 9.09 4.66 -23.21
N ALA A 522 7.89 5.14 -22.94
CA ALA A 522 7.67 6.40 -22.25
C ALA A 522 6.56 6.29 -21.21
N THR A 523 6.70 7.04 -20.12
CA THR A 523 5.66 7.15 -19.10
C THR A 523 5.01 8.53 -19.15
N ILE A 524 3.69 8.58 -19.02
CA ILE A 524 2.91 9.79 -19.13
C ILE A 524 1.66 9.71 -18.24
N ALA A 525 1.18 10.85 -17.74
CA ALA A 525 -0.12 10.97 -17.08
C ALA A 525 -1.19 11.49 -18.06
N ALA A 526 -2.46 11.21 -17.77
CA ALA A 526 -3.60 11.55 -18.63
C ALA A 526 -3.69 13.03 -19.02
N ASN A 527 -3.23 13.95 -18.15
CA ASN A 527 -3.29 15.39 -18.36
C ASN A 527 -2.03 15.99 -19.03
N MET A 528 -1.12 15.16 -19.56
CA MET A 528 0.17 15.60 -20.09
C MET A 528 0.19 15.71 -21.62
N GLY A 529 -0.85 16.29 -22.25
CA GLY A 529 -0.94 16.38 -23.72
C GLY A 529 0.26 17.05 -24.41
N SER A 530 0.87 18.07 -23.78
CA SER A 530 2.08 18.72 -24.33
C SER A 530 3.30 17.79 -24.34
N GLU A 531 3.44 16.98 -23.28
CA GLU A 531 4.52 16.00 -23.17
C GLU A 531 4.31 14.85 -24.16
N PHE A 532 3.06 14.43 -24.37
CA PHE A 532 2.70 13.44 -25.38
C PHE A 532 3.18 13.88 -26.77
N VAL A 533 2.87 15.11 -27.16
CA VAL A 533 3.30 15.69 -28.44
C VAL A 533 4.83 15.77 -28.53
N ARG A 534 5.50 16.16 -27.45
CA ARG A 534 6.96 16.22 -27.39
C ARG A 534 7.59 14.86 -27.67
N ILE A 535 7.14 13.81 -26.98
CA ILE A 535 7.65 12.44 -27.15
C ILE A 535 7.46 11.96 -28.60
N VAL A 536 6.28 12.14 -29.16
CA VAL A 536 5.99 11.71 -30.55
C VAL A 536 6.82 12.50 -31.57
N THR A 537 6.99 13.80 -31.37
CA THR A 537 7.82 14.64 -32.24
C THR A 537 9.30 14.29 -32.14
N ASP A 538 9.79 13.99 -30.95
CA ASP A 538 11.18 13.58 -30.74
C ASP A 538 11.45 12.20 -31.33
N MET A 539 10.44 11.32 -31.38
CA MET A 539 10.50 10.05 -32.11
C MET A 539 10.70 10.28 -33.62
N GLU A 540 9.90 11.13 -34.26
CA GLU A 540 10.05 11.47 -35.68
C GLU A 540 11.45 12.03 -36.00
N LYS A 541 11.98 12.89 -35.13
CA LYS A 541 13.35 13.43 -35.28
C LYS A 541 14.42 12.36 -35.14
N ASN A 542 14.22 11.35 -34.31
CA ASN A 542 15.20 10.29 -34.11
C ASN A 542 15.25 9.32 -35.29
N ILE A 543 14.09 9.01 -35.88
CA ILE A 543 13.97 8.17 -37.07
C ILE A 543 14.61 8.82 -38.30
N ASN A 544 14.53 10.14 -38.41
CA ASN A 544 15.05 10.89 -39.56
C ASN A 544 16.57 11.18 -39.51
N LYS A 545 17.30 10.70 -38.49
CA LYS A 545 18.76 10.82 -38.38
C LYS A 545 19.43 9.64 -39.06
#